data_AF-A0A946VX88-F1
#
_entry.id   AF-A0A946VX88-F1
#
_cell.length_a   1.000
_cell.length_b   1.000
_cell.length_c   1.000
_cell.angle_alpha   90.00
_cell.angle_beta   90.00
_cell.angle_gamma   90.00
#
_symmetry.space_group_name_H-M   'P 1'
#
loop_
_entity.id
_entity.type
_entity.pdbx_description
1 polymer ?
#
loop_
_entity_poly.entity_id
_entity_poly.type
_entity_poly.pdbx_seq_one_letter_code
_entity_poly.pdbx_strand_id
1 'polypeptide(L)'
;MDNPLTPGSSDSNDASSNEQNTAHAISERFRGYLPVVVDLETGGFNPQTDALLEIAAAPVKMNANGELYCDDTYSYHVKPFAGANIDSAALDFTGIDPYHPLRPAQDEVLVLRD
;
A
#
# COMPACT_ATOMS: atom_id res chain seq x y z
N MET A 1 37.13 -62.92 -30.53
CA MET A 1 37.49 -62.37 -29.22
C MET A 1 36.93 -60.97 -29.18
N ASP A 2 36.16 -60.73 -28.14
CA ASP A 2 35.12 -59.73 -28.02
C ASP A 2 35.66 -58.30 -27.88
N ASN A 3 34.83 -57.35 -28.31
CA ASN A 3 34.93 -55.94 -27.96
C ASN A 3 34.45 -55.74 -26.52
N PRO A 4 35.12 -54.90 -25.71
CA PRO A 4 34.43 -54.16 -24.68
C PRO A 4 34.50 -52.67 -24.99
N LEU A 5 33.31 -52.12 -25.24
CA LEU A 5 33.00 -50.72 -25.03
C LEU A 5 33.43 -50.31 -23.60
N THR A 6 34.30 -49.32 -23.48
CA THR A 6 34.43 -48.55 -22.24
C THR A 6 33.70 -47.21 -22.41
N PRO A 7 32.69 -46.93 -21.55
CA PRO A 7 31.94 -45.68 -21.57
C PRO A 7 32.63 -44.62 -20.70
N GLY A 8 32.44 -43.34 -21.04
CA GLY A 8 32.55 -42.24 -20.08
C GLY A 8 33.77 -41.33 -20.23
N SER A 9 33.55 -40.16 -20.83
CA SER A 9 33.57 -38.95 -20.03
C SER A 9 32.36 -38.14 -20.45
N SER A 10 31.33 -38.19 -19.62
CA SER A 10 30.26 -37.21 -19.65
C SER A 10 30.90 -35.87 -19.35
N ASP A 11 31.06 -35.04 -20.37
CA ASP A 11 31.16 -33.59 -20.17
C ASP A 11 29.82 -33.14 -19.58
N SER A 12 29.67 -33.36 -18.27
CA SER A 12 28.68 -32.66 -17.48
C SER A 12 29.16 -31.22 -17.42
N ASN A 13 28.79 -30.46 -18.45
CA ASN A 13 28.53 -29.04 -18.28
C ASN A 13 27.41 -28.94 -17.25
N ASP A 14 27.79 -29.02 -15.97
CA ASP A 14 27.04 -28.45 -14.87
C ASP A 14 27.07 -26.94 -15.10
N ALA A 15 26.22 -26.50 -16.03
CA ALA A 15 25.73 -25.15 -16.06
C ALA A 15 24.93 -24.99 -14.78
N SER A 16 25.66 -24.79 -13.68
CA SER A 16 25.14 -24.20 -12.47
C SER A 16 24.49 -22.90 -12.92
N SER A 17 23.18 -22.97 -13.09
CA SER A 17 22.33 -21.82 -13.27
C SER A 17 22.57 -20.97 -12.04
N ASN A 18 23.47 -20.01 -12.19
CA ASN A 18 23.75 -18.99 -11.22
C ASN A 18 22.49 -18.12 -11.24
N GLU A 19 21.43 -18.59 -10.57
CA GLU A 19 20.27 -17.80 -10.23
C GLU A 19 20.82 -16.65 -9.41
N GLN A 20 21.11 -15.56 -10.11
CA GLN A 20 21.40 -14.28 -9.52
C GLN A 20 20.20 -13.99 -8.63
N ASN A 21 20.39 -14.19 -7.33
CA ASN A 21 19.45 -13.83 -6.30
C ASN A 21 19.37 -12.30 -6.24
N THR A 22 18.80 -11.69 -7.28
CA THR A 22 18.44 -10.28 -7.28
C THR A 22 17.28 -10.15 -6.33
N ALA A 23 17.60 -9.75 -5.10
CA ALA A 23 16.60 -9.38 -4.10
C ALA A 23 15.60 -8.41 -4.76
N HIS A 24 14.33 -8.79 -4.80
CA HIS A 24 13.30 -7.98 -5.42
C HIS A 24 13.07 -6.70 -4.60
N ALA A 25 13.59 -5.57 -5.09
CA ALA A 25 13.39 -4.28 -4.46
C ALA A 25 12.11 -3.60 -5.00
N ILE A 26 11.24 -3.12 -4.10
CA ILE A 26 10.01 -2.42 -4.48
C ILE A 26 10.27 -1.17 -5.33
N SER A 27 11.42 -0.50 -5.13
CA SER A 27 11.84 0.67 -5.89
C SER A 27 12.01 0.38 -7.38
N GLU A 28 12.35 -0.86 -7.75
CA GLU A 28 12.51 -1.25 -9.16
C GLU A 28 11.16 -1.56 -9.81
N ARG A 29 10.19 -2.04 -9.03
CA ARG A 29 8.86 -2.46 -9.51
C ARG A 29 8.02 -1.30 -10.03
N PHE A 30 8.15 -0.13 -9.41
CA PHE A 30 7.36 1.07 -9.71
C PHE A 30 8.24 2.28 -10.08
N ARG A 31 9.42 2.04 -10.66
CA ARG A 31 10.33 3.09 -11.18
C ARG A 31 10.67 4.17 -10.14
N GLY A 32 10.86 3.76 -8.90
CA GLY A 32 11.21 4.63 -7.78
C GLY A 32 10.01 5.16 -6.98
N TYR A 33 8.77 4.93 -7.41
CA TYR A 33 7.59 5.29 -6.61
C TYR A 33 7.32 4.25 -5.51
N LEU A 34 6.91 4.72 -4.33
CA LEU A 34 6.38 3.88 -3.26
C LEU A 34 4.85 3.91 -3.35
N PRO A 35 4.18 2.78 -3.64
CA PRO A 35 2.73 2.73 -3.62
C PRO A 35 2.21 2.83 -2.19
N VAL A 36 1.15 3.60 -2.00
CA VAL A 36 0.41 3.72 -0.74
C VAL A 36 -1.07 3.57 -1.08
N VAL A 37 -1.74 2.63 -0.41
CA VAL A 37 -3.20 2.48 -0.49
C VAL A 37 -3.82 3.55 0.39
N VAL A 38 -4.80 4.30 -0.13
CA VAL A 38 -5.48 5.36 0.62
C VAL A 38 -6.98 5.20 0.47
N ASP A 39 -7.70 5.36 1.56
CA ASP A 39 -9.16 5.40 1.62
C ASP A 39 -9.61 6.64 2.40
N LEU A 40 -10.70 7.28 1.97
CA LEU A 40 -11.19 8.55 2.50
C LEU A 40 -12.69 8.51 2.71
N GLU A 41 -13.14 8.99 3.86
CA GLU A 41 -14.55 9.29 4.09
C GLU A 41 -14.73 10.81 4.16
N THR A 42 -15.76 11.31 3.49
CA THR A 42 -15.92 12.74 3.21
C THR A 42 -17.34 13.22 3.50
N GLY A 43 -17.48 14.53 3.71
CA GLY A 43 -18.77 15.20 3.85
C GLY A 43 -19.50 15.41 2.52
N GLY A 44 -19.03 14.84 1.41
CA GLY A 44 -19.64 15.00 0.09
C GLY A 44 -18.64 14.76 -1.04
N PHE A 45 -19.10 14.90 -2.29
CA PHE A 45 -18.31 14.54 -3.48
C PHE A 45 -17.42 15.67 -4.01
N ASN A 46 -17.53 16.90 -3.51
CA ASN A 46 -16.74 18.03 -3.99
C ASN A 46 -15.49 18.25 -3.13
N PRO A 47 -14.29 17.88 -3.60
CA PRO A 47 -13.06 17.96 -2.80
C PRO A 47 -12.61 19.40 -2.50
N GLN A 48 -13.17 20.41 -3.16
CA GLN A 48 -12.84 21.82 -2.89
C GLN A 48 -13.60 22.41 -1.71
N THR A 49 -14.77 21.83 -1.38
CA THR A 49 -15.71 22.42 -0.42
C THR A 49 -16.10 21.47 0.69
N ASP A 50 -16.09 20.17 0.44
CA ASP A 50 -16.64 19.19 1.35
C ASP A 50 -15.56 18.69 2.32
N ALA A 51 -15.94 18.44 3.57
CA ALA A 51 -15.00 18.06 4.61
C ALA A 51 -14.34 16.70 4.33
N LEU A 52 -13.05 16.56 4.61
CA LEU A 52 -12.44 15.25 4.90
C LEU A 52 -12.81 14.86 6.34
N LEU A 53 -13.37 13.68 6.53
CA LEU A 53 -13.86 13.21 7.84
C LEU A 53 -13.02 12.06 8.40
N GLU A 54 -12.46 11.22 7.54
CA GLU A 54 -11.65 10.07 7.92
C GLU A 54 -10.66 9.75 6.80
N ILE A 55 -9.46 9.30 7.17
CA ILE A 55 -8.45 8.84 6.22
C ILE A 55 -7.76 7.59 6.77
N ALA A 56 -7.53 6.62 5.89
CA ALA A 56 -6.63 5.50 6.14
C ALA A 56 -5.56 5.43 5.05
N ALA A 57 -4.33 5.11 5.43
CA ALA A 57 -3.21 4.96 4.51
C ALA A 57 -2.37 3.74 4.89
N ALA A 58 -2.02 2.90 3.92
CA ALA A 58 -1.16 1.73 4.11
C ALA A 58 -0.07 1.67 3.04
N PRO A 59 1.22 1.87 3.38
CA PRO A 59 2.31 1.67 2.44
C PRO A 59 2.32 0.23 1.94
N VAL A 60 2.62 0.04 0.66
CA VAL A 60 2.82 -1.30 0.09
C VAL A 60 4.31 -1.64 0.20
N LYS A 61 4.62 -2.83 0.71
CA LYS A 61 5.97 -3.42 0.71
C LYS A 61 6.02 -4.64 -0.20
N MET A 62 7.25 -5.07 -0.52
CA MET A 62 7.51 -6.25 -1.32
C MET A 62 8.47 -7.16 -0.56
N ASN A 63 8.14 -8.45 -0.47
CA ASN A 63 9.01 -9.43 0.17
C ASN A 63 10.10 -9.94 -0.81
N ALA A 64 11.01 -10.79 -0.32
CA ALA A 64 12.10 -11.33 -1.12
C ALA A 64 11.66 -12.19 -2.31
N ASN A 65 10.43 -12.73 -2.30
CA ASN A 65 9.84 -13.50 -3.40
C ASN A 65 9.18 -12.60 -4.46
N GLY A 66 9.20 -11.27 -4.28
CA GLY A 66 8.56 -10.33 -5.18
C GLY A 66 7.05 -10.15 -4.95
N GLU A 67 6.51 -10.67 -3.84
CA GLU A 67 5.09 -10.58 -3.51
C GLU A 67 4.80 -9.26 -2.78
N LEU A 68 3.71 -8.59 -3.19
CA LEU A 68 3.26 -7.32 -2.59
C LEU A 68 2.38 -7.59 -1.37
N TYR A 69 2.54 -6.79 -0.32
CA TYR A 69 1.69 -6.81 0.86
C TYR A 69 1.55 -5.40 1.46
N CYS A 70 0.46 -5.14 2.18
CA CYS A 70 0.30 -3.89 2.94
C CYS A 70 1.13 -3.95 4.23
N ASP A 71 1.88 -2.88 4.48
CA ASP A 71 2.54 -2.62 5.75
C ASP A 71 1.54 -2.09 6.78
N ASP A 72 2.03 -1.54 7.90
CA ASP A 72 1.19 -0.92 8.93
C ASP A 72 0.23 0.13 8.35
N THR A 73 -1.03 0.03 8.76
CA THR A 73 -2.08 0.97 8.38
C THR A 73 -2.14 2.11 9.37
N TYR A 74 -2.08 3.34 8.86
CA TYR A 74 -2.33 4.57 9.58
C TYR A 74 -3.80 4.96 9.37
N SER A 75 -4.52 5.32 10.42
CA SER A 75 -5.93 5.70 10.31
C SER A 75 -6.28 6.79 11.30
N TYR A 76 -6.96 7.83 10.82
CA TYR A 76 -7.28 9.02 11.59
C TYR A 76 -8.70 9.50 11.32
N HIS A 77 -9.32 10.02 12.38
CA HIS A 77 -10.48 10.88 12.24
C HIS A 77 -10.01 12.31 11.99
N VAL A 78 -10.59 12.95 11.00
CA VAL A 78 -10.25 14.31 10.58
C VAL A 78 -11.36 15.26 11.00
N LYS A 79 -10.97 16.37 11.60
CA LYS A 79 -11.88 17.43 11.98
C LYS A 79 -12.20 18.27 10.73
N PRO A 80 -13.50 18.56 10.45
CA PRO A 80 -13.87 19.42 9.33
C PRO A 80 -13.15 20.76 9.39
N PHE A 81 -12.58 21.19 8.26
CA PHE A 81 -11.96 22.51 8.18
C PHE A 81 -13.01 23.63 8.33
N ALA A 82 -12.55 24.83 8.70
CA ALA A 82 -13.45 25.95 8.94
C ALA A 82 -14.24 26.33 7.68
N GLY A 83 -15.57 26.27 7.77
CA GLY A 83 -16.46 26.57 6.64
C GLY A 83 -16.66 25.41 5.65
N ALA A 84 -16.18 24.21 5.97
CA ALA A 84 -16.43 23.02 5.16
C ALA A 84 -17.93 22.73 5.03
N ASN A 85 -18.34 22.33 3.83
CA ASN A 85 -19.65 21.78 3.58
C ASN A 85 -19.71 20.32 4.06
N ILE A 86 -20.86 19.93 4.61
CA ILE A 86 -21.14 18.56 5.03
C ILE A 86 -22.57 18.24 4.62
N ASP A 87 -22.71 17.40 3.60
CA ASP A 87 -23.98 16.88 3.12
C ASP A 87 -24.52 15.82 4.09
N SER A 88 -25.78 15.97 4.50
CA SER A 88 -26.47 14.98 5.32
C SER A 88 -26.48 13.60 4.68
N ALA A 89 -26.59 13.50 3.34
CA ALA A 89 -26.59 12.22 2.66
C ALA A 89 -25.23 11.50 2.77
N ALA A 90 -24.13 12.24 2.86
CA ALA A 90 -22.81 11.67 3.09
C ALA A 90 -22.67 11.14 4.52
N LEU A 91 -23.23 11.85 5.51
CA LEU A 91 -23.25 11.37 6.90
C LEU A 91 -24.14 10.14 7.07
N ASP A 92 -25.31 10.11 6.41
CA ASP A 92 -26.20 8.95 6.41
C ASP A 92 -25.56 7.73 5.76
N PHE A 93 -24.76 7.94 4.70
CA PHE A 93 -24.05 6.87 4.00
C PHE A 93 -22.87 6.32 4.82
N THR A 94 -22.04 7.20 5.38
CA THR A 94 -20.84 6.82 6.14
C THR A 94 -21.15 6.40 7.58
N GLY A 95 -22.27 6.86 8.13
CA GLY A 95 -22.61 6.71 9.54
C GLY A 95 -21.77 7.58 10.48
N ILE A 96 -21.01 8.54 9.96
CA ILE A 96 -20.14 9.41 10.75
C ILE A 96 -20.96 10.53 11.40
N ASP A 97 -20.79 10.70 12.71
CA ASP A 97 -21.07 11.97 13.40
C ASP A 97 -19.74 12.72 13.60
N PRO A 98 -19.46 13.78 12.82
CA PRO A 98 -18.20 14.52 12.89
C PRO A 98 -17.94 15.18 14.24
N TYR A 99 -18.99 15.41 15.03
CA TYR A 99 -18.94 16.14 16.30
C TYR A 99 -19.14 15.24 17.52
N HIS A 100 -19.12 13.91 17.32
CA HIS A 100 -19.26 12.95 18.40
C HIS A 100 -18.13 13.14 19.44
N PRO A 101 -18.41 13.29 20.74
CA PRO A 101 -17.41 13.66 21.74
C PRO A 101 -16.32 12.61 21.96
N LEU A 102 -16.57 11.35 21.59
CA LEU A 102 -15.59 10.26 21.65
C LEU A 102 -14.86 10.03 20.33
N ARG A 103 -15.06 10.86 19.31
CA ARG A 103 -14.31 10.82 18.06
C ARG A 103 -13.06 11.69 18.24
N PRO A 104 -11.84 11.11 18.36
CA PRO A 104 -10.63 11.87 18.58
C PRO A 104 -10.14 12.53 17.28
N ALA A 105 -10.96 13.41 16.72
CA ALA A 105 -10.69 14.07 15.45
C ALA A 105 -9.54 15.09 15.60
N GLN A 106 -8.63 15.07 14.64
CA GLN A 106 -7.47 15.97 14.58
C GLN A 106 -7.59 16.93 13.39
N ASP A 107 -6.97 18.10 13.47
CA ASP A 107 -6.93 19.02 12.34
C ASP A 107 -6.16 18.38 11.16
N GLU A 108 -6.65 18.58 9.94
CA GLU A 108 -6.13 17.96 8.71
C GLU A 108 -4.60 18.12 8.53
N VAL A 109 -4.07 19.30 8.87
CA VAL A 109 -2.63 19.58 8.77
C VAL A 109 -1.79 18.69 9.67
N LEU A 110 -2.31 18.23 10.81
CA LEU A 110 -1.61 17.30 11.69
C LEU A 110 -1.67 15.88 11.13
N VAL A 111 -2.85 15.45 10.67
CA VAL A 111 -3.08 14.12 10.09
C VAL A 111 -2.21 13.87 8.85
N LEU A 112 -2.09 14.85 7.95
CA LEU A 112 -1.35 14.71 6.69
C LEU A 112 0.17 14.88 6.82
N ARG A 113 0.70 15.10 8.04
CA ARG A 113 2.14 15.29 8.30
C ARG A 113 2.80 14.13 9.03
N ASP A 114 2.02 13.18 9.52
CA ASP A 114 2.51 11.97 10.19
C ASP A 114 3.18 11.02 9.18
#